data_AF-A0A354W7K3-F1
#
_entry.id   AF-A0A354W7K3-F1
#
_cell.length_a   1.000
_cell.length_b   1.000
_cell.length_c   1.000
_cell.angle_alpha   90.00
_cell.angle_beta   90.00
_cell.angle_gamma   90.00
#
_symmetry.space_group_name_H-M   'P 1'
#
loop_
_entity.id
_entity.type
_entity.pdbx_description
1 polymer ?
#
loop_
_entity_poly.entity_id
_entity_poly.type
_entity_poly.pdbx_seq_one_letter_code
_entity_poly.pdbx_strand_id
1 'polypeptide(L)'
;PGGGGGLADTDGDGTPNQEDTDSDGDGISDALEFDSNGDGVGFDDCDNDGIPNFLDPDECELKAATVLTPDGDGNNDFWVIPGIAQYPGSHVVIFNRVGIQVYENQDYQNDFDGRANAATYLNNAQEILPTGTYYYYIRMGGTSTAEYNGYLYINR
;
A
#
# COMPACT_ATOMS: atom_id res chain seq x y z
N PRO A 1 9.13 -12.57 46.03
CA PRO A 1 8.24 -12.26 44.90
C PRO A 1 9.05 -12.23 43.60
N GLY A 2 9.11 -13.36 42.90
CA GLY A 2 9.84 -13.49 41.64
C GLY A 2 9.00 -12.95 40.49
N GLY A 3 9.45 -11.86 39.87
CA GLY A 3 9.00 -11.46 38.54
C GLY A 3 10.02 -11.98 37.55
N GLY A 4 9.80 -13.19 37.04
CA GLY A 4 10.59 -13.71 35.92
C GLY A 4 10.35 -12.80 34.74
N GLY A 5 11.43 -12.20 34.22
CA GLY A 5 11.42 -11.55 32.92
C GLY A 5 11.17 -12.63 31.88
N GLY A 6 9.89 -12.90 31.60
CA GLY A 6 9.52 -13.45 30.30
C GLY A 6 10.00 -12.42 29.29
N LEU A 7 10.85 -12.86 28.37
CA LEU A 7 11.16 -12.07 27.20
C LEU A 7 9.83 -11.81 26.47
N ALA A 8 9.68 -10.64 25.84
CA ALA A 8 8.48 -10.34 25.07
C ALA A 8 8.27 -11.43 23.99
N ASP A 9 7.02 -11.81 23.80
CA ASP A 9 6.52 -12.89 22.95
C ASP A 9 5.18 -12.36 22.42
N THR A 10 5.20 -11.76 21.24
CA THR A 10 4.08 -10.96 20.68
C THR A 10 3.00 -11.88 20.13
N ASP A 11 3.35 -12.93 19.40
CA ASP A 11 2.41 -13.87 18.79
C ASP A 11 1.99 -15.03 19.73
N GLY A 12 2.75 -15.26 20.81
CA GLY A 12 2.46 -16.27 21.81
C GLY A 12 2.81 -17.70 21.41
N ASP A 13 3.70 -17.90 20.43
CA ASP A 13 4.12 -19.23 19.96
C ASP A 13 5.08 -19.96 20.95
N GLY A 14 5.62 -19.20 21.91
CA GLY A 14 6.55 -19.67 22.94
C GLY A 14 8.02 -19.40 22.63
N THR A 15 8.31 -18.77 21.50
CA THR A 15 9.61 -18.21 21.10
C THR A 15 9.62 -16.73 21.45
N PRO A 16 10.63 -16.24 22.19
CA PRO A 16 10.75 -14.81 22.43
C PRO A 16 11.01 -14.01 21.15
N ASN A 17 10.48 -12.79 21.01
CA ASN A 17 10.70 -11.90 19.84
C ASN A 17 12.18 -11.67 19.47
N GLN A 18 13.13 -11.83 20.40
CA GLN A 18 14.56 -11.69 20.11
C GLN A 18 15.18 -12.94 19.46
N GLU A 19 14.48 -14.07 19.55
CA GLU A 19 14.84 -15.38 19.02
C GLU A 19 13.85 -15.86 17.93
N ASP A 20 12.78 -15.10 17.71
CA ASP A 20 11.78 -15.33 16.66
C ASP A 20 12.23 -14.74 15.32
N THR A 21 11.74 -15.34 14.22
CA THR A 21 11.91 -14.84 12.86
C THR A 21 10.64 -14.21 12.28
N ASP A 22 9.51 -14.36 12.97
CA ASP A 22 8.17 -13.87 12.62
C ASP A 22 7.47 -13.52 13.96
N SER A 23 7.89 -12.41 14.57
CA SER A 23 7.60 -12.11 15.98
C SER A 23 6.11 -11.85 16.27
N ASP A 24 5.32 -11.41 15.29
CA ASP A 24 3.87 -11.19 15.41
C ASP A 24 3.03 -12.29 14.75
N GLY A 25 3.68 -13.25 14.08
CA GLY A 25 3.04 -14.46 13.56
C GLY A 25 2.10 -14.19 12.39
N ASP A 26 2.30 -13.09 11.67
CA ASP A 26 1.47 -12.69 10.53
C ASP A 26 1.86 -13.42 9.22
N GLY A 27 3.02 -14.10 9.23
CA GLY A 27 3.55 -14.88 8.12
C GLY A 27 4.49 -14.13 7.19
N ILE A 28 4.79 -12.86 7.49
CA ILE A 28 5.96 -12.12 7.04
C ILE A 28 7.10 -12.41 8.03
N SER A 29 8.34 -12.01 7.73
CA SER A 29 9.45 -12.26 8.65
C SER A 29 10.02 -10.93 9.10
N ASP A 30 10.47 -10.86 10.34
CA ASP A 30 11.12 -9.68 10.94
C ASP A 30 12.21 -9.10 10.03
N ALA A 31 12.92 -9.93 9.27
CA ALA A 31 13.95 -9.48 8.34
C ALA A 31 13.42 -8.64 7.15
N LEU A 32 12.16 -8.82 6.77
CA LEU A 32 11.46 -8.06 5.73
C LEU A 32 10.72 -6.85 6.32
N GLU A 33 10.42 -6.87 7.62
CA GLU A 33 9.61 -5.86 8.29
C GLU A 33 10.42 -4.87 9.11
N PHE A 34 11.64 -5.25 9.47
CA PHE A 34 12.55 -4.39 10.21
C PHE A 34 12.78 -3.05 9.50
N ASP A 35 12.88 -3.07 8.17
CA ASP A 35 13.07 -1.92 7.26
C ASP A 35 12.17 -2.16 6.03
N SER A 36 10.85 -2.17 6.25
CA SER A 36 9.85 -2.40 5.20
C SER A 36 9.97 -1.43 4.02
N ASN A 37 10.43 -0.21 4.30
CA ASN A 37 10.53 0.86 3.30
C ASN A 37 11.87 0.93 2.57
N GLY A 38 12.90 0.23 3.06
CA GLY A 38 14.23 0.13 2.46
C GLY A 38 15.05 1.42 2.51
N ASP A 39 14.75 2.35 3.42
CA ASP A 39 15.50 3.60 3.59
C ASP A 39 16.76 3.44 4.47
N GLY A 40 16.97 2.24 5.03
CA GLY A 40 18.09 1.90 5.89
C GLY A 40 17.89 2.32 7.36
N VAL A 41 16.69 2.75 7.72
CA VAL A 41 16.24 3.04 9.09
C VAL A 41 15.28 1.93 9.50
N GLY A 42 15.65 1.19 10.55
CA GLY A 42 14.76 0.16 11.08
C GLY A 42 13.62 0.73 11.93
N PHE A 43 12.73 -0.15 12.40
CA PHE A 43 11.55 0.18 13.21
C PHE A 43 10.51 0.98 12.45
N ASP A 44 10.27 0.60 11.19
CA ASP A 44 9.14 1.12 10.45
C ASP A 44 7.83 0.82 11.19
N ASP A 45 6.93 1.79 11.17
CA ASP A 45 5.57 1.76 11.72
C ASP A 45 4.67 2.37 10.65
N CYS A 46 4.07 1.50 9.84
CA CYS A 46 3.40 1.88 8.61
C CYS A 46 2.05 2.56 8.85
N ASP A 47 1.37 2.24 9.96
CA ASP A 47 0.04 2.76 10.29
C ASP A 47 0.09 3.87 11.38
N ASN A 48 1.27 4.08 11.98
CA ASN A 48 1.61 5.07 13.00
C ASN A 48 0.88 4.88 14.34
N ASP A 49 0.60 3.63 14.72
CA ASP A 49 -0.01 3.31 16.01
C ASP A 49 0.98 3.24 17.19
N GLY A 50 2.29 3.23 16.88
CA GLY A 50 3.39 3.17 17.83
C GLY A 50 3.99 1.77 18.05
N ILE A 51 3.55 0.76 17.31
CA ILE A 51 4.11 -0.58 17.25
C ILE A 51 4.94 -0.69 15.96
N PRO A 52 6.22 -1.11 16.02
CA PRO A 52 6.98 -1.38 14.81
C PRO A 52 6.39 -2.56 14.05
N ASN A 53 6.41 -2.52 12.72
CA ASN A 53 5.82 -3.53 11.83
C ASN A 53 6.18 -4.96 12.21
N PHE A 54 7.45 -5.25 12.54
CA PHE A 54 7.90 -6.61 12.93
C PHE A 54 7.36 -7.10 14.29
N LEU A 55 6.54 -6.30 14.98
CA LEU A 55 5.85 -6.65 16.22
C LEU A 55 4.35 -6.36 16.11
N ASP A 56 3.88 -6.03 14.90
CA ASP A 56 2.54 -5.54 14.66
C ASP A 56 1.77 -6.55 13.80
N PRO A 57 0.87 -7.36 14.41
CA PRO A 57 0.06 -8.30 13.66
C PRO A 57 -0.98 -7.62 12.75
N ASP A 58 -1.18 -6.31 12.89
CA ASP A 58 -1.99 -5.54 11.94
C ASP A 58 -1.18 -5.34 10.66
N GLU A 59 -1.53 -6.10 9.61
CA GLU A 59 -0.97 -5.84 8.27
C GLU A 59 -1.13 -4.36 7.94
N CYS A 60 -0.07 -3.74 7.42
CA CYS A 60 -0.06 -2.43 6.78
C CYS A 60 -1.14 -2.34 5.68
N GLU A 61 -2.41 -2.20 6.05
CA GLU A 61 -3.53 -2.19 5.13
C GLU A 61 -3.42 -0.89 4.34
N LEU A 62 -2.97 -0.99 3.09
CA LEU A 62 -2.96 0.15 2.18
C LEU A 62 -4.40 0.66 1.99
N LYS A 63 -4.78 1.67 2.76
CA LYS A 63 -6.06 2.37 2.65
C LYS A 63 -6.00 3.38 1.52
N ALA A 64 -6.01 2.87 0.29
CA ALA A 64 -6.16 3.70 -0.89
C ALA A 64 -7.42 4.57 -0.81
N ALA A 65 -7.31 5.85 -1.17
CA ALA A 65 -8.46 6.74 -1.20
C ALA A 65 -9.56 6.19 -2.14
N THR A 66 -10.82 6.32 -1.76
CA THR A 66 -11.95 5.81 -2.56
C THR A 66 -12.55 6.85 -3.49
N VAL A 67 -12.12 8.12 -3.38
CA VAL A 67 -12.64 9.26 -4.16
C VAL A 67 -11.47 10.08 -4.71
N LEU A 68 -11.59 10.49 -5.98
CA LEU A 68 -10.71 11.42 -6.68
C LEU A 68 -11.57 12.53 -7.30
N THR A 69 -11.22 13.79 -7.02
CA THR A 69 -11.88 15.01 -7.54
C THR A 69 -10.90 15.92 -8.25
N PRO A 70 -10.45 15.58 -9.48
CA PRO A 70 -9.48 16.36 -10.23
C PRO A 70 -10.15 17.54 -10.93
N ASP A 71 -10.54 18.54 -10.13
CA ASP A 71 -11.18 19.80 -10.54
C ASP A 71 -10.25 21.02 -10.40
N GLY A 72 -9.07 20.84 -9.82
CA GLY A 72 -8.03 21.84 -9.67
C GLY A 72 -8.22 22.76 -8.45
N ASP A 73 -9.05 22.37 -7.48
CA ASP A 73 -9.27 23.13 -6.24
C ASP A 73 -8.20 22.87 -5.15
N GLY A 74 -7.30 21.92 -5.39
CA GLY A 74 -6.25 21.47 -4.48
C GLY A 74 -6.63 20.30 -3.57
N ASN A 75 -7.88 19.83 -3.60
CA ASN A 75 -8.41 18.78 -2.74
C ASN A 75 -8.74 17.51 -3.55
N ASN A 76 -8.07 16.40 -3.20
CA ASN A 76 -8.20 15.11 -3.90
C ASN A 76 -8.01 15.23 -5.42
N ASP A 77 -7.17 16.15 -5.89
CA ASP A 77 -6.83 16.28 -7.31
C ASP A 77 -5.98 15.11 -7.83
N PHE A 78 -5.28 14.45 -6.92
CA PHE A 78 -4.50 13.25 -7.18
C PHE A 78 -5.01 12.10 -6.32
N TRP A 79 -4.98 10.90 -6.86
CA TRP A 79 -5.33 9.71 -6.10
C TRP A 79 -4.19 9.34 -5.15
N VAL A 80 -4.48 9.40 -3.85
CA VAL A 80 -3.49 9.14 -2.80
C VAL A 80 -3.70 7.76 -2.22
N ILE A 81 -2.60 7.02 -2.14
CA ILE A 81 -2.43 5.81 -1.36
C ILE A 81 -1.38 6.13 -0.29
N PRO A 82 -1.78 6.29 0.99
CA PRO A 82 -0.84 6.55 2.08
C PRO A 82 0.24 5.47 2.15
N GLY A 83 1.47 5.83 2.49
CA GLY A 83 2.58 4.87 2.63
C GLY A 83 3.14 4.30 1.32
N ILE A 84 2.47 4.40 0.17
CA ILE A 84 2.92 3.71 -1.06
C ILE A 84 4.33 4.11 -1.54
N ALA A 85 4.78 5.33 -1.20
CA ALA A 85 6.13 5.80 -1.52
C ALA A 85 7.24 5.00 -0.84
N GLN A 86 6.92 4.28 0.23
CA GLN A 86 7.82 3.36 0.95
C GLN A 86 8.03 2.05 0.19
N TYR A 87 7.27 1.77 -0.87
CA TYR A 87 7.35 0.50 -1.60
C TYR A 87 7.94 0.72 -3.00
N PRO A 88 9.28 0.85 -3.14
CA PRO A 88 9.93 0.98 -4.43
C PRO A 88 9.67 -0.28 -5.26
N GLY A 89 9.20 -0.14 -6.49
CA GLY A 89 8.77 -1.22 -7.38
C GLY A 89 7.27 -1.49 -7.30
N SER A 90 6.50 -0.66 -6.58
CA SER A 90 5.04 -0.75 -6.54
C SER A 90 4.46 -0.68 -7.94
N HIS A 91 3.42 -1.46 -8.20
CA HIS A 91 2.77 -1.53 -9.50
C HIS A 91 1.28 -1.28 -9.35
N VAL A 92 0.82 -0.19 -9.93
CA VAL A 92 -0.57 0.26 -9.83
C VAL A 92 -1.21 0.16 -11.21
N VAL A 93 -2.35 -0.52 -11.29
CA VAL A 93 -3.16 -0.65 -12.51
C VAL A 93 -4.59 -0.23 -12.21
N ILE A 94 -5.19 0.59 -13.07
CA ILE A 94 -6.59 1.01 -12.96
C ILE A 94 -7.35 0.56 -14.20
N PHE A 95 -8.52 -0.01 -13.96
CA PHE A 95 -9.47 -0.49 -14.94
C PHE A 95 -10.75 0.33 -14.88
N ASN A 96 -11.37 0.54 -16.04
CA ASN A 96 -12.75 1.04 -16.07
C ASN A 96 -13.73 -0.05 -15.63
N ARG A 97 -15.02 0.32 -15.49
CA ARG A 97 -16.08 -0.60 -15.05
C ARG A 97 -16.23 -1.88 -15.88
N VAL A 98 -15.80 -1.88 -17.13
CA VAL A 98 -15.90 -3.05 -18.02
C VAL A 98 -14.62 -3.89 -18.06
N GLY A 99 -13.62 -3.56 -17.23
CA GLY A 99 -12.36 -4.31 -17.12
C GLY A 99 -11.28 -3.92 -18.12
N ILE A 100 -11.45 -2.80 -18.84
CA ILE A 100 -10.40 -2.28 -19.72
C ILE A 100 -9.41 -1.46 -18.89
N GLN A 101 -8.12 -1.79 -18.98
CA GLN A 101 -7.05 -1.00 -18.37
C GLN A 101 -7.02 0.41 -18.97
N VAL A 102 -6.99 1.40 -18.09
CA VAL A 102 -6.94 2.82 -18.46
C VAL A 102 -5.68 3.51 -17.93
N TYR A 103 -5.10 2.98 -16.87
CA TYR A 103 -3.90 3.53 -16.27
C TYR A 103 -2.99 2.42 -15.74
N GLU A 104 -1.69 2.63 -15.84
CA GLU A 104 -0.66 1.78 -15.25
C GLU A 104 0.54 2.63 -14.84
N ASN A 105 1.06 2.42 -13.63
CA ASN A 105 2.28 3.07 -13.15
C ASN A 105 3.17 2.06 -12.40
N GLN A 106 4.47 2.10 -12.71
CA GLN A 106 5.52 1.42 -11.96
C GLN A 106 6.16 2.46 -11.05
N ASP A 107 6.42 2.10 -9.79
CA ASP A 107 6.90 3.00 -8.75
C ASP A 107 5.90 4.14 -8.45
N TYR A 108 4.63 3.82 -8.20
CA TYR A 108 3.58 4.83 -8.06
C TYR A 108 3.86 5.87 -6.96
N GLN A 109 3.80 7.16 -7.31
CA GLN A 109 4.16 8.29 -6.42
C GLN A 109 2.97 9.19 -6.07
N ASN A 110 1.75 8.64 -5.99
CA ASN A 110 0.53 9.42 -5.74
C ASN A 110 0.30 10.53 -6.78
N ASP A 111 0.57 10.22 -8.05
CA ASP A 111 0.60 11.18 -9.16
C ASP A 111 -0.56 11.02 -10.16
N PHE A 112 -1.51 10.11 -9.92
CA PHE A 112 -2.65 9.90 -10.81
C PHE A 112 -3.70 11.01 -10.65
N ASP A 113 -3.87 11.82 -11.69
CA ASP A 113 -4.81 12.96 -11.77
C ASP A 113 -6.14 12.63 -12.48
N GLY A 114 -6.43 11.35 -12.68
CA GLY A 114 -7.62 10.92 -13.42
C GLY A 114 -7.50 10.99 -14.94
N ARG A 115 -6.27 11.03 -15.48
CA ARG A 115 -6.00 10.86 -16.92
C ARG A 115 -5.50 9.45 -17.22
N ALA A 116 -6.01 8.87 -18.30
CA ALA A 116 -5.50 7.61 -18.82
C ALA A 116 -4.06 7.77 -19.29
N ASN A 117 -3.22 6.75 -19.09
CA ASN A 117 -1.90 6.65 -19.75
C ASN A 117 -1.75 5.35 -20.56
N ALA A 118 -2.70 4.41 -20.43
CA ALA A 118 -2.81 3.24 -21.28
C ALA A 118 -3.67 3.57 -22.50
N ALA A 119 -3.12 3.33 -23.70
CA ALA A 119 -3.89 3.47 -24.93
C ALA A 119 -5.03 2.43 -24.93
N THR A 120 -6.27 2.91 -25.00
CA THR A 120 -7.44 2.04 -25.17
C THR A 120 -7.76 1.90 -26.66
N TYR A 121 -8.57 0.91 -27.03
CA TYR A 121 -9.06 0.76 -28.41
C TYR A 121 -9.85 1.96 -28.94
N LEU A 122 -10.27 2.89 -28.07
CA LEU A 122 -11.13 4.02 -28.41
C LEU A 122 -10.36 5.34 -28.45
N ASN A 123 -9.31 5.54 -27.64
CA ASN A 123 -8.75 6.87 -27.37
C ASN A 123 -7.22 6.88 -27.15
N ASN A 124 -6.61 8.07 -27.29
CA ASN A 124 -5.17 8.30 -27.05
C ASN A 124 -4.80 8.15 -25.57
N ALA A 125 -3.55 7.75 -25.28
CA ALA A 125 -2.96 7.97 -23.97
C ALA A 125 -3.00 9.48 -23.64
N GLN A 126 -3.33 9.83 -22.40
CA GLN A 126 -3.61 11.18 -21.84
C GLN A 126 -5.07 11.69 -21.90
N GLU A 127 -6.04 10.85 -22.26
CA GLU A 127 -7.46 11.21 -22.17
C GLU A 127 -7.92 11.42 -20.72
N ILE A 128 -8.74 12.45 -20.51
CA ILE A 128 -9.45 12.69 -19.25
C ILE A 128 -10.51 11.61 -19.05
N LEU A 129 -10.39 10.83 -17.98
CA LEU A 129 -11.34 9.75 -17.69
C LEU A 129 -12.72 10.29 -17.28
N PRO A 130 -13.84 9.77 -17.81
CA PRO A 130 -15.18 10.21 -17.41
C PRO A 130 -15.49 9.96 -15.92
N THR A 131 -16.42 10.74 -15.36
CA THR A 131 -16.99 10.49 -14.02
C THR A 131 -17.56 9.09 -13.92
N GLY A 132 -17.19 8.36 -12.87
CA GLY A 132 -17.65 6.99 -12.68
C GLY A 132 -16.80 6.19 -11.72
N THR A 133 -17.21 4.93 -11.52
CA THR A 133 -16.46 3.95 -10.72
C THR A 133 -15.45 3.22 -11.59
N TYR A 134 -14.22 3.19 -11.10
CA TYR A 134 -13.08 2.47 -11.62
C TYR A 134 -12.65 1.44 -10.58
N TYR A 135 -11.84 0.48 -11.01
CA TYR A 135 -11.30 -0.57 -10.16
C TYR A 135 -9.79 -0.53 -10.24
N TYR A 136 -9.11 -0.74 -9.13
CA TYR A 136 -7.65 -0.77 -9.10
C TYR A 136 -7.13 -2.11 -8.63
N TYR A 137 -5.90 -2.37 -9.04
CA TYR A 137 -5.04 -3.42 -8.54
C TYR A 137 -3.69 -2.79 -8.21
N ILE A 138 -3.18 -3.10 -7.02
CA ILE A 138 -1.90 -2.62 -6.50
C ILE A 138 -1.11 -3.86 -6.13
N ARG A 139 0.09 -4.01 -6.68
CA ARG A 139 1.09 -4.93 -6.17
C ARG A 139 2.17 -4.12 -5.47
N MET A 140 2.53 -4.52 -4.26
CA MET A 140 3.61 -3.89 -3.52
C MET A 140 4.96 -4.14 -4.18
N GLY A 141 5.85 -3.18 -3.97
CA GLY A 141 7.25 -3.24 -4.38
C GLY A 141 8.16 -3.65 -3.25
N GLY A 142 9.45 -3.67 -3.54
CA GLY A 142 10.52 -3.92 -2.58
C GLY A 142 10.64 -5.40 -2.28
N THR A 143 10.58 -5.72 -1.00
CA THR A 143 10.56 -7.08 -0.47
C THR A 143 9.15 -7.63 -0.30
N SER A 144 8.13 -6.77 -0.30
CA SER A 144 6.74 -7.17 -0.14
C SER A 144 6.16 -7.75 -1.43
N THR A 145 5.38 -8.82 -1.30
CA THR A 145 4.59 -9.41 -2.39
C THR A 145 3.09 -9.20 -2.20
N ALA A 146 2.69 -8.31 -1.27
CA ALA A 146 1.29 -8.06 -0.99
C ALA A 146 0.55 -7.44 -2.18
N GLU A 147 -0.71 -7.80 -2.34
CA GLU A 147 -1.57 -7.36 -3.44
C GLU A 147 -2.89 -6.83 -2.89
N TYR A 148 -3.30 -5.65 -3.35
CA TYR A 148 -4.53 -5.00 -2.92
C TYR A 148 -5.39 -4.67 -4.14
N ASN A 149 -6.71 -4.79 -3.97
CA ASN A 149 -7.66 -4.39 -5.00
C ASN A 149 -8.85 -3.67 -4.39
N GLY A 150 -9.46 -2.78 -5.16
CA GLY A 150 -10.62 -2.04 -4.69
C GLY A 150 -11.24 -1.20 -5.80
N TYR A 151 -11.95 -0.16 -5.37
CA TYR A 151 -12.62 0.76 -6.27
C TYR A 151 -12.17 2.19 -6.03
N LEU A 152 -12.20 2.98 -7.09
CA LEU A 152 -11.97 4.41 -7.08
C LEU A 152 -13.14 5.10 -7.78
N TYR A 153 -13.80 6.02 -7.09
CA TYR A 153 -14.81 6.87 -7.70
C TYR A 153 -14.18 8.18 -8.15
N ILE A 154 -14.22 8.45 -9.45
CA ILE A 154 -13.74 9.71 -10.02
C ILE A 154 -14.94 10.62 -10.23
N ASN A 155 -14.88 11.83 -9.67
CA ASN A 155 -15.88 12.88 -9.83
C ASN A 155 -15.22 14.21 -10.23
N ARG A 156 -15.94 15.11 -10.91
CA ARG A 156 -15.48 16.45 -11.28
C ARG A 156 -16.65 17.43 -11.22
#